data_AF-A0A4U9EPI0-F1
#
_entry.id   AF-A0A4U9EPI0-F1
#
_cell.length_a   1.000
_cell.length_b   1.000
_cell.length_c   1.000
_cell.angle_alpha   90.00
_cell.angle_beta   90.00
_cell.angle_gamma   90.00
#
_symmetry.space_group_name_H-M   'P 1'
#
loop_
_entity.id
_entity.type
_entity.pdbx_description
1 polymer ?
#
loop_
_entity_poly.entity_id
_entity_poly.type
_entity_poly.pdbx_seq_one_letter_code
_entity_poly.pdbx_strand_id
1 'polypeptide(L)'
;MAYQPIYTHWISKDVVSSQSRLEAACEAIFPRDGSGKRTCELIVDPVERPGYVKINSLSREPSNLMVELRARGGDNGLEPEIKVEPQA
;
A
#
# COMPACT_ATOMS: atom_id res chain seq x y z
N MET A 1 1.73 18.65 -14.05
CA MET A 1 0.38 18.14 -13.78
C MET A 1 0.52 17.05 -12.72
N ALA A 2 -0.04 17.25 -11.53
CA ALA A 2 -0.16 16.18 -10.55
C ALA A 2 -1.22 15.20 -11.08
N TYR A 3 -0.87 13.92 -11.19
CA TYR A 3 -1.84 12.90 -11.59
C TYR A 3 -2.89 12.79 -10.48
N GLN A 4 -4.17 12.96 -10.83
CA GLN A 4 -5.22 12.68 -9.86
C GLN A 4 -5.20 11.18 -9.55
N PRO A 5 -5.23 10.79 -8.26
CA PRO A 5 -5.28 9.38 -7.91
C PRO A 5 -6.58 8.77 -8.44
N ILE A 6 -6.45 7.64 -9.13
CA ILE A 6 -7.61 6.88 -9.62
C ILE A 6 -8.28 6.19 -8.43
N TYR A 7 -7.47 5.65 -7.51
CA TYR A 7 -7.94 5.01 -6.29
C TYR A 7 -7.05 5.38 -5.10
N THR A 8 -7.66 5.48 -3.92
CA THR A 8 -6.98 5.77 -2.66
C THR A 8 -7.30 4.68 -1.65
N HIS A 9 -6.25 4.08 -1.08
CA HIS A 9 -6.35 3.13 0.02
C HIS A 9 -5.73 3.71 1.29
N TRP A 10 -6.27 3.28 2.42
CA TRP A 10 -5.84 3.69 3.75
C TRP A 10 -5.43 2.45 4.53
N ILE A 11 -4.18 2.40 4.97
CA ILE A 11 -3.64 1.33 5.81
C ILE A 11 -3.33 1.92 7.19
N SER A 12 -3.80 1.30 8.28
CA SER A 12 -3.40 1.74 9.62
C SER A 12 -1.90 1.55 9.82
N LYS A 13 -1.22 2.51 10.45
CA LYS A 13 0.20 2.33 10.80
C LYS A 13 0.42 1.19 11.79
N ASP A 14 -0.59 0.81 12.57
CA ASP A 14 -0.49 -0.29 13.54
C ASP A 14 -0.22 -1.64 12.87
N VAL A 15 -0.55 -1.76 11.58
CA VAL A 15 -0.30 -2.99 10.79
C VAL A 15 0.90 -2.84 9.85
N VAL A 16 1.68 -1.76 9.98
CA VAL A 16 2.86 -1.50 9.15
C VAL A 16 4.12 -1.70 10.01
N SER A 17 4.82 -2.80 9.77
CA SER A 17 6.08 -3.15 10.44
C SER A 17 7.27 -2.35 9.88
N SER A 18 7.22 -1.96 8.61
CA SER A 18 8.28 -1.18 7.97
C SER A 18 7.78 -0.37 6.77
N GLN A 19 7.91 0.96 6.85
CA GLN A 19 7.48 1.87 5.77
C GLN A 19 8.29 1.69 4.48
N SER A 20 9.62 1.55 4.57
CA SER A 20 10.49 1.39 3.40
C SER A 20 10.16 0.10 2.62
N ARG A 21 9.80 -0.96 3.35
CA ARG A 21 9.37 -2.23 2.77
C ARG A 21 7.98 -2.13 2.14
N LEU A 22 7.06 -1.43 2.79
CA LEU A 22 5.75 -1.14 2.23
C LEU A 22 5.84 -0.31 0.95
N GLU A 23 6.72 0.68 0.89
CA GLU A 23 6.99 1.46 -0.33
C GLU A 23 7.52 0.57 -1.46
N ALA A 24 8.52 -0.27 -1.17
CA ALA A 24 9.07 -1.22 -2.15
C ALA A 24 8.01 -2.21 -2.65
N ALA A 25 7.15 -2.71 -1.77
CA ALA A 25 6.05 -3.59 -2.12
C ALA A 25 5.00 -2.90 -2.99
N CYS A 26 4.67 -1.64 -2.70
CA CYS A 26 3.80 -0.83 -3.55
C CYS A 26 4.41 -0.65 -4.95
N GLU A 27 5.70 -0.33 -5.05
CA GLU A 27 6.39 -0.21 -6.34
C GLU A 27 6.44 -1.55 -7.11
N ALA A 28 6.49 -2.69 -6.40
CA ALA A 28 6.46 -4.01 -7.03
C ALA A 28 5.09 -4.37 -7.64
N ILE A 29 3.99 -4.03 -6.95
CA ILE A 29 2.63 -4.34 -7.44
C ILE A 29 2.06 -3.27 -8.37
N PHE A 30 2.60 -2.05 -8.29
CA PHE A 30 2.37 -0.91 -9.18
C PHE A 30 3.70 -0.45 -9.78
N PRO A 31 4.26 -1.22 -10.73
CA PRO A 31 5.50 -0.86 -11.39
C PRO A 31 5.35 0.45 -12.16
N ARG A 32 6.47 1.12 -12.39
CA ARG A 32 6.52 2.32 -13.23
C ARG A 32 5.95 2.04 -14.62
N ASP A 33 5.34 3.05 -15.23
CA ASP A 33 4.86 2.94 -16.60
C ASP A 33 6.02 2.84 -17.61
N GLY A 34 5.71 2.60 -18.88
CA GLY A 34 6.72 2.52 -19.94
C GLY A 34 7.55 3.81 -20.16
N SER A 35 7.16 4.92 -19.52
CA SER A 35 7.92 6.18 -19.52
C SER A 35 8.77 6.39 -18.24
N GLY A 36 8.75 5.43 -17.31
CA GLY A 36 9.46 5.50 -16.04
C GLY A 36 8.75 6.30 -14.95
N LYS A 37 7.51 6.74 -15.17
CA LYS A 37 6.73 7.48 -14.17
C LYS A 37 6.17 6.53 -13.11
N ARG A 38 6.10 7.01 -11.88
CA ARG A 38 5.45 6.28 -10.78
C ARG A 38 3.97 6.08 -11.09
N THR A 39 3.49 4.88 -10.80
CA THR A 39 2.07 4.53 -10.94
C THR A 39 1.37 4.37 -9.58
N CYS A 40 2.09 4.66 -8.51
CA CYS A 40 1.61 4.69 -7.14
C CYS A 40 2.32 5.80 -6.35
N GLU A 41 1.62 6.39 -5.39
CA GLU A 41 2.19 7.30 -4.39
C GLU A 41 1.83 6.83 -2.98
N LEU A 42 2.78 6.91 -2.07
CA LEU A 42 2.62 6.55 -0.67
C LEU A 42 2.84 7.80 0.18
N ILE A 43 1.86 8.13 1.04
CA ILE A 43 1.92 9.26 1.97
C ILE A 43 1.73 8.75 3.38
N VAL A 44 2.72 8.97 4.23
CA VAL A 44 2.72 8.57 5.64
C VAL A 44 2.23 9.74 6.50
N ASP A 45 1.34 9.47 7.46
CA ASP A 45 0.71 10.51 8.32
C ASP A 45 0.16 11.71 7.53
N PRO A 46 -0.71 11.48 6.54
CA PRO A 46 -1.33 12.58 5.83
C PRO A 46 -2.20 13.40 6.79
N VAL A 47 -2.22 14.72 6.58
CA VAL A 47 -2.86 15.70 7.47
C VAL A 47 -4.35 15.39 7.68
N GLU A 48 -5.02 14.89 6.64
CA GLU A 48 -6.44 14.53 6.71
C GLU A 48 -6.73 13.29 7.57
N ARG A 49 -5.74 12.43 7.81
CA ARG A 49 -5.89 11.19 8.59
C ARG A 49 -4.56 10.72 9.20
N PRO A 50 -4.12 11.35 10.30
CA PRO A 50 -2.91 10.93 11.04
C PRO A 50 -3.02 9.49 11.56
N GLY A 51 -1.90 8.77 11.65
CA GLY A 51 -1.89 7.36 12.08
C GLY A 51 -2.17 6.36 10.96
N TYR A 52 -2.31 6.83 9.72
CA TYR A 52 -2.52 6.01 8.54
C TYR A 52 -1.44 6.25 7.49
N VAL A 53 -1.30 5.28 6.60
CA VAL A 53 -0.58 5.38 5.34
C VAL A 53 -1.61 5.43 4.22
N LYS A 54 -1.52 6.47 3.40
CA LYS A 54 -2.35 6.66 2.20
C LYS A 54 -1.60 6.15 0.99
N ILE A 55 -2.24 5.26 0.23
CA ILE A 55 -1.70 4.68 -0.99
C ILE A 55 -2.60 5.08 -2.15
N ASN A 56 -2.07 5.93 -3.02
CA ASN A 56 -2.73 6.44 -4.20
C ASN A 56 -2.30 5.63 -5.42
N SER A 57 -3.23 4.91 -6.04
CA SER A 57 -2.99 4.20 -7.31
C SER A 57 -3.28 5.12 -8.50
N LEU A 58 -2.31 5.25 -9.40
CA LEU A 58 -2.37 6.14 -10.57
C LEU A 58 -2.57 5.38 -11.89
N SER A 59 -2.48 4.04 -11.90
CA SER A 59 -2.56 3.21 -13.11
C SER A 59 -3.76 2.27 -13.19
N ARG A 60 -4.15 1.64 -12.07
CA ARG A 60 -5.25 0.66 -12.02
C ARG A 60 -5.85 0.55 -10.63
N GLU A 61 -7.05 -0.01 -10.54
CA GLU A 61 -7.65 -0.46 -9.28
C GLU A 61 -7.04 -1.80 -8.85
N PRO A 62 -6.55 -1.94 -7.60
CA PRO A 62 -6.26 -3.25 -7.04
C PRO A 62 -7.57 -3.92 -6.60
N SER A 63 -7.77 -5.19 -6.96
CA SER A 63 -8.97 -5.92 -6.52
C SER A 63 -9.03 -6.06 -5.00
N ASN A 64 -7.87 -6.21 -4.36
CA ASN A 64 -7.68 -6.09 -2.92
C ASN A 64 -6.21 -5.76 -2.62
N LEU A 65 -5.93 -4.51 -2.24
CA LEU A 65 -4.56 -4.02 -2.03
C LEU A 65 -3.79 -4.86 -0.99
N MET A 66 -4.43 -5.26 0.12
CA MET A 66 -3.77 -6.02 1.18
C MET A 66 -3.38 -7.42 0.69
N VAL A 67 -4.25 -8.07 -0.09
CA VAL A 67 -3.95 -9.38 -0.70
C VAL A 67 -2.84 -9.25 -1.72
N GLU A 68 -2.86 -8.22 -2.56
CA GLU A 68 -1.81 -8.00 -3.57
C GLU A 68 -0.46 -7.70 -2.92
N LEU A 69 -0.40 -6.85 -1.89
CA LEU A 69 0.81 -6.59 -1.11
C LEU A 69 1.36 -7.87 -0.46
N ARG A 70 0.48 -8.71 0.11
CA ARG A 70 0.90 -9.97 0.75
C ARG A 70 1.37 -11.03 -0.26
N ALA A 71 0.70 -11.15 -1.39
CA ALA A 71 1.00 -12.17 -2.38
C ALA A 71 2.18 -11.82 -3.29
N ARG A 72 2.36 -10.52 -3.60
CA ARG A 72 3.28 -10.05 -4.64
C ARG A 72 4.31 -9.05 -4.15
N GLY A 73 4.08 -8.42 -2.99
CA GLY A 73 5.00 -7.46 -2.38
C GLY A 73 6.18 -8.09 -1.64
N GLY A 74 6.27 -9.42 -1.59
CA GLY A 74 7.35 -10.13 -0.88
C GLY A 74 7.38 -9.76 0.61
N ASP A 75 8.52 -9.23 1.06
CA ASP A 75 8.67 -8.58 2.37
C ASP A 75 7.95 -7.23 2.36
N ASN A 76 6.62 -7.29 2.52
CA ASN A 76 5.71 -6.19 2.22
C ASN A 76 5.60 -5.10 3.30
N GLY A 77 6.37 -5.22 4.39
CA GLY A 77 6.36 -4.25 5.48
C GLY A 77 5.05 -4.19 6.27
N LEU A 78 4.17 -5.19 6.12
CA LEU A 78 2.97 -5.35 6.95
C LEU A 78 3.26 -6.33 8.09
N GLU A 79 2.57 -6.12 9.21
CA GLU A 79 2.55 -7.10 10.30
C GLU A 79 1.89 -8.41 9.82
N PRO A 80 2.37 -9.58 10.30
CA PRO A 80 1.74 -10.87 10.01
C PRO A 80 0.24 -10.82 10.35
N GLU A 81 -0.61 -11.47 9.54
CA GLU A 81 -2.01 -11.64 9.98
C GLU A 81 -1.99 -12.56 11.20
N ILE A 82 -2.25 -11.99 12.37
CA ILE A 82 -2.58 -12.79 13.54
C ILE A 82 -3.98 -13.31 13.28
N LYS A 83 -4.08 -14.55 12.78
CA LYS A 83 -5.35 -15.28 12.78
C LYS A 83 -5.70 -15.53 14.25
N VAL A 84 -6.53 -14.66 14.83
CA VAL A 84 -7.18 -14.96 16.08
C VAL A 84 -8.24 -16.01 15.74
N GLU A 85 -7.88 -17.29 15.85
CA GLU A 85 -8.89 -18.33 15.86
C GLU A 85 -9.83 -18.04 17.04
N PRO A 86 -11.15 -17.97 16.83
CA PRO A 86 -12.06 -17.95 17.95
C PRO A 86 -11.85 -19.27 18.69
N GLN A 87 -11.37 -19.18 19.93
CA GLN A 87 -11.40 -20.32 20.85
C GLN A 87 -12.87 -20.74 20.98
N ALA A 88 -13.20 -21.92 20.46
CA ALA A 88 -14.42 -22.65 20.74
C ALA A 88 -14.07 -23.86 21.61
#